data_AF-A0A800LYB0-F1
#
_entry.id   AF-A0A800LYB0-F1
#
_cell.length_a   1.000
_cell.length_b   1.000
_cell.length_c   1.000
_cell.angle_alpha   90.00
_cell.angle_beta   90.00
_cell.angle_gamma   90.00
#
_symmetry.space_group_name_H-M   'P 1'
#
loop_
_entity.id
_entity.type
_entity.pdbx_description
1 polymer ?
#
loop_
_entity_poly.entity_id
_entity_poly.type
_entity_poly.pdbx_seq_one_letter_code
_entity_poly.pdbx_strand_id
1 'polypeptide(L)'
;TADNNIAKDFVMGAASMHGRILVLNSDCAKESTGHGSPMPLLTHGGPGRAGGGEEMGGKRGILHYLQRTAIQGHPTTITALTSQYQYGGVQTESSPHVFRKHFEEIEIGETVTTDSHLVTLENIEDFAELSGDKFYAHMDENSLEGTIFTERVAHGYYIMSRAAGLFVDPPKGPVLLNYGIDECRFTKPVYPGMTIAVRFTVKEKVDQEKRSEDDIAKGIVKFLVDVYDDEGETVMLATILTMIKKKNQD
;
A
#
# COMPACT_ATOMS: atom_id res chain seq x y z
N THR A 1 35.63 -2.67 9.70
CA THR A 1 36.57 -2.48 8.57
C THR A 1 36.04 -1.37 7.69
N ALA A 2 36.91 -0.58 7.04
CA ALA A 2 36.49 0.41 6.05
C ALA A 2 36.32 -0.18 4.63
N ASP A 3 36.77 -1.44 4.42
CA ASP A 3 36.64 -2.13 3.14
C ASP A 3 35.33 -2.95 3.08
N ASN A 4 34.44 -2.58 2.15
CA ASN A 4 33.14 -3.23 1.96
C ASN A 4 33.25 -4.68 1.47
N ASN A 5 34.32 -5.05 0.74
CA ASN A 5 34.51 -6.43 0.30
C ASN A 5 34.87 -7.33 1.49
N ILE A 6 35.78 -6.88 2.36
CA ILE A 6 36.11 -7.60 3.60
C ILE A 6 34.89 -7.74 4.51
N ALA A 7 34.10 -6.67 4.65
CA ALA A 7 32.85 -6.72 5.43
C ALA A 7 31.86 -7.74 4.87
N LYS A 8 31.66 -7.73 3.54
CA LYS A 8 30.79 -8.68 2.84
C LYS A 8 31.25 -10.12 3.04
N ASP A 9 32.52 -10.41 2.78
CA ASP A 9 33.08 -11.76 2.89
C ASP A 9 32.94 -12.30 4.32
N PHE A 10 33.25 -11.48 5.33
CA PHE A 10 33.07 -11.86 6.72
C PHE A 10 31.60 -12.12 7.07
N VAL A 11 30.69 -11.20 6.74
CA VAL A 11 29.25 -11.34 7.07
C VAL A 11 28.68 -12.59 6.39
N MET A 12 28.97 -12.80 5.11
CA MET A 12 28.48 -13.97 4.38
C MET A 12 29.02 -15.29 4.94
N GLY A 13 30.28 -15.32 5.40
CA GLY A 13 30.89 -16.51 6.00
C GLY A 13 30.44 -16.78 7.44
N ALA A 14 30.08 -15.74 8.21
CA ALA A 14 29.84 -15.85 9.65
C ALA A 14 28.37 -15.77 10.07
N ALA A 15 27.48 -15.17 9.28
CA ALA A 15 26.11 -14.86 9.68
C ALA A 15 25.27 -16.10 10.05
N SER A 16 25.55 -17.26 9.46
CA SER A 16 24.88 -18.52 9.80
C SER A 16 25.09 -18.94 11.27
N MET A 17 26.09 -18.37 11.95
CA MET A 17 26.45 -18.68 13.34
C MET A 17 26.24 -17.51 14.31
N HIS A 18 25.77 -16.35 13.84
CA HIS A 18 25.61 -15.13 14.66
C HIS A 18 24.23 -14.51 14.44
N GLY A 19 23.44 -14.30 15.50
CA GLY A 19 22.14 -13.64 15.35
C GLY A 19 22.21 -12.12 15.15
N ARG A 20 23.38 -11.50 15.39
CA ARG A 20 23.64 -10.09 15.06
C ARG A 20 25.13 -9.82 14.88
N ILE A 21 25.50 -9.12 13.81
CA ILE A 21 26.86 -8.67 13.53
C ILE A 21 26.87 -7.14 13.42
N LEU A 22 27.81 -6.49 14.11
CA LEU A 22 28.06 -5.06 13.96
C LEU A 22 29.32 -4.85 13.11
N VAL A 23 29.15 -4.35 11.89
CA VAL A 23 30.27 -3.89 11.05
C VAL A 23 30.55 -2.43 11.40
N LEU A 24 31.64 -2.16 12.12
CA LEU A 24 32.00 -0.81 12.56
C LEU A 24 33.10 -0.19 11.68
N ASN A 25 32.91 1.08 11.31
CA ASN A 25 33.90 1.94 10.63
C ASN A 25 33.74 3.41 11.10
N SER A 26 34.55 4.33 10.56
CA SER A 26 34.52 5.75 10.93
C SER A 26 33.19 6.45 10.64
N ASP A 27 32.45 5.98 9.63
CA ASP A 27 31.25 6.66 9.12
C ASP A 27 30.05 6.43 10.06
N CYS A 28 29.97 5.24 10.66
CA CYS A 28 28.89 4.90 11.59
C CYS A 28 29.29 5.02 13.07
N ALA A 29 30.58 5.18 13.39
CA ALA A 29 31.05 5.15 14.78
C ALA A 29 30.49 6.28 15.66
N LYS A 30 30.25 7.48 15.11
CA LYS A 30 29.84 8.66 15.88
C LYS A 30 28.46 8.52 16.54
N GLU A 31 27.55 7.81 15.87
CA GLU A 31 26.15 7.64 16.29
C GLU A 31 25.81 6.16 16.55
N SER A 32 26.83 5.29 16.60
CA SER A 32 26.63 3.88 16.91
C SER A 32 26.14 3.71 18.34
N THR A 33 25.12 2.89 18.52
CA THR A 33 24.66 2.45 19.86
C THR A 33 25.64 1.48 20.53
N GLY A 34 26.70 1.07 19.81
CA GLY A 34 27.71 0.12 20.27
C GLY A 34 27.27 -1.33 20.15
N HIS A 35 28.16 -2.25 20.55
CA HIS A 35 27.86 -3.69 20.49
C HIS A 35 26.98 -4.15 21.67
N GLY A 36 27.14 -3.59 22.87
CA GLY A 36 26.47 -4.05 24.09
C GLY A 36 25.01 -3.61 24.27
N SER A 37 24.46 -2.85 23.31
CA SER A 37 23.10 -2.31 23.35
C SER A 37 22.21 -3.06 22.36
N PRO A 38 21.52 -4.14 22.76
CA PRO A 38 20.58 -4.82 21.86
C PRO A 38 19.38 -3.91 21.58
N MET A 39 19.15 -3.61 20.30
CA MET A 39 18.09 -2.68 19.88
C MET A 39 16.74 -3.40 19.80
N PRO A 40 15.63 -2.81 20.29
CA PRO A 40 14.32 -3.47 20.30
C PRO A 40 13.79 -3.94 18.94
N LEU A 41 14.20 -3.26 17.86
CA LEU A 41 13.80 -3.58 16.48
C LEU A 41 14.70 -4.62 15.80
N LEU A 42 15.85 -4.95 16.39
CA LEU A 42 16.77 -5.96 15.88
C LEU A 42 16.54 -7.29 16.59
N THR A 43 16.71 -8.41 15.88
CA THR A 43 16.69 -9.73 16.50
C THR A 43 17.83 -9.84 17.52
N HIS A 44 17.51 -10.34 18.71
CA HIS A 44 18.48 -10.69 19.73
C HIS A 44 18.39 -12.19 20.00
N GLY A 45 19.43 -12.93 19.62
CA GLY A 45 19.45 -14.38 19.72
C GLY A 45 20.61 -14.97 18.93
N GLY A 46 20.61 -16.28 18.76
CA GLY A 46 21.60 -16.94 17.93
C GLY A 46 21.54 -18.47 18.01
N PRO A 47 22.05 -19.16 16.99
CA PRO A 47 22.01 -20.61 16.93
C PRO A 47 22.96 -21.29 17.92
N GLY A 48 22.76 -22.59 18.16
CA GLY A 48 23.69 -23.44 18.91
C GLY A 48 23.92 -22.96 20.35
N ARG A 49 25.16 -22.60 20.70
CA ARG A 49 25.54 -22.21 22.07
C ARG A 49 24.84 -20.96 22.58
N ALA A 50 24.30 -20.11 21.68
CA ALA A 50 23.54 -18.93 22.05
C ALA A 50 22.08 -19.25 22.44
N GLY A 51 21.64 -20.51 22.36
CA GLY A 51 20.34 -20.98 22.83
C GLY A 51 19.33 -21.33 21.72
N GLY A 52 19.58 -20.91 20.48
CA GLY A 52 18.74 -21.22 19.32
C GLY A 52 17.44 -20.39 19.21
N GLY A 53 17.02 -19.75 20.30
CA GLY A 53 15.88 -18.85 20.33
C GLY A 53 16.18 -17.46 19.78
N GLU A 54 15.10 -16.72 19.56
CA GLU A 54 15.12 -15.31 19.19
C GLU A 54 14.24 -14.51 20.16
N GLU A 55 14.69 -13.32 20.50
CA GLU A 55 13.97 -12.31 21.27
C GLU A 55 14.05 -10.96 20.53
N MET A 56 13.27 -9.98 20.99
CA MET A 56 13.17 -8.65 20.34
C MET A 56 12.75 -8.77 18.85
N GLY A 57 13.42 -8.08 17.92
CA GLY A 57 13.10 -8.16 16.50
C GLY A 57 11.80 -7.45 16.09
N GLY A 58 11.38 -6.44 16.86
CA GLY A 58 10.16 -5.68 16.63
C GLY A 58 8.91 -6.58 16.67
N LYS A 59 8.14 -6.60 15.57
CA LYS A 59 6.93 -7.43 15.47
C LYS A 59 7.23 -8.93 15.62
N ARG A 60 8.42 -9.41 15.23
CA ARG A 60 8.78 -10.84 15.31
C ARG A 60 8.73 -11.38 16.74
N GLY A 61 9.25 -10.61 17.70
CA GLY A 61 9.22 -10.97 19.12
C GLY A 61 7.80 -11.16 19.66
N ILE A 62 6.85 -10.35 19.19
CA ILE A 62 5.44 -10.47 19.58
C ILE A 62 4.82 -11.77 19.05
N LEU A 63 5.23 -12.24 17.86
CA LEU A 63 4.67 -13.44 17.24
C LEU A 63 4.96 -14.73 18.03
N HIS A 64 5.96 -14.76 18.92
CA HIS A 64 6.18 -15.90 19.82
C HIS A 64 5.07 -16.07 20.86
N TYR A 65 4.35 -14.99 21.19
CA TYR A 65 3.29 -14.96 22.19
C TYR A 65 1.88 -15.05 21.58
N LEU A 66 1.80 -15.19 20.26
CA LEU A 66 0.53 -15.32 19.53
C LEU A 66 0.43 -16.70 18.89
N GLN A 67 -0.74 -17.34 19.01
CA GLN A 67 -1.04 -18.54 18.24
C GLN A 67 -1.36 -18.13 16.80
N ARG A 68 -0.56 -18.59 15.84
CA ARG A 68 -0.87 -18.44 14.41
C ARG A 68 -1.82 -19.56 13.98
N THR A 69 -2.91 -19.16 13.34
CA THR A 69 -3.94 -20.08 12.84
C THR A 69 -4.24 -19.75 11.39
N ALA A 70 -4.12 -20.75 10.51
CA ALA A 70 -4.56 -20.63 9.13
C ALA A 70 -6.08 -20.78 9.07
N ILE A 71 -6.79 -19.69 8.80
CA ILE A 71 -8.25 -19.68 8.67
C ILE A 71 -8.58 -19.73 7.18
N GLN A 72 -9.39 -20.70 6.77
CA GLN A 72 -9.89 -20.84 5.41
C GLN A 72 -11.40 -20.61 5.39
N GLY A 73 -11.90 -20.05 4.30
CA GLY A 73 -13.32 -19.75 4.14
C GLY A 73 -13.56 -18.82 2.96
N HIS A 74 -14.83 -18.56 2.67
CA HIS A 74 -15.22 -17.58 1.67
C HIS A 74 -14.68 -16.18 2.05
N PRO A 75 -14.20 -15.35 1.10
CA PRO A 75 -13.67 -14.02 1.39
C PRO A 75 -14.57 -13.16 2.28
N THR A 76 -15.90 -13.17 2.06
CA THR A 76 -16.87 -12.48 2.93
C THR A 76 -16.80 -12.92 4.39
N THR A 77 -16.69 -14.23 4.64
CA THR A 77 -16.59 -14.77 6.00
C THR A 77 -15.26 -14.39 6.61
N ILE A 78 -14.17 -14.46 5.85
CA ILE A 78 -12.85 -14.04 6.33
C ILE A 78 -12.86 -12.54 6.66
N THR A 79 -13.47 -11.69 5.83
CA THR A 79 -13.63 -10.25 6.11
C THR A 79 -14.29 -10.01 7.46
N ALA A 80 -15.39 -10.72 7.75
CA ALA A 80 -16.10 -10.60 9.02
C ALA A 80 -15.27 -11.10 10.22
N LEU A 81 -14.44 -12.13 10.03
CA LEU A 81 -13.58 -12.68 11.09
C LEU A 81 -12.36 -11.81 11.37
N THR A 82 -11.78 -11.19 10.34
CA THR A 82 -10.51 -10.45 10.46
C THR A 82 -10.71 -8.94 10.61
N SER A 83 -11.93 -8.43 10.43
CA SER A 83 -12.19 -6.98 10.31
C SER A 83 -11.25 -6.33 9.29
N GLN A 84 -11.06 -7.01 8.15
CA GLN A 84 -10.27 -6.54 7.02
C GLN A 84 -10.86 -7.12 5.74
N TYR A 85 -11.25 -6.27 4.79
CA TYR A 85 -11.83 -6.70 3.53
C TYR A 85 -10.89 -7.62 2.77
N GLN A 86 -11.39 -8.80 2.42
CA GLN A 86 -10.77 -9.73 1.50
C GLN A 86 -11.34 -9.52 0.10
N TYR A 87 -10.46 -9.47 -0.90
CA TYR A 87 -10.87 -9.39 -2.31
C TYR A 87 -11.83 -10.53 -2.67
N GLY A 88 -12.88 -10.22 -3.43
CA GLY A 88 -13.96 -11.16 -3.74
C GLY A 88 -14.99 -11.33 -2.61
N GLY A 89 -14.84 -10.60 -1.49
CA GLY A 89 -15.87 -10.49 -0.46
C GLY A 89 -17.04 -9.62 -0.91
N VAL A 90 -18.20 -9.79 -0.27
CA VAL A 90 -19.38 -8.95 -0.52
C VAL A 90 -19.02 -7.47 -0.38
N GLN A 91 -19.42 -6.70 -1.39
CA GLN A 91 -19.31 -5.24 -1.44
C GLN A 91 -20.69 -4.65 -1.18
N THR A 92 -20.80 -3.78 -0.18
CA THR A 92 -22.05 -3.08 0.14
C THR A 92 -21.96 -1.67 -0.40
N GLU A 93 -22.88 -1.28 -1.30
CA GLU A 93 -22.85 0.06 -1.88
C GLU A 93 -23.09 1.12 -0.80
N SER A 94 -22.22 2.13 -0.75
CA SER A 94 -22.25 3.17 0.27
C SER A 94 -23.18 4.31 -0.13
N SER A 95 -24.18 4.60 0.71
CA SER A 95 -24.99 5.82 0.62
C SER A 95 -25.15 6.45 2.02
N PRO A 96 -24.64 7.66 2.28
CA PRO A 96 -23.93 8.55 1.35
C PRO A 96 -22.51 8.02 1.00
N HIS A 97 -21.82 8.72 0.10
CA HIS A 97 -20.42 8.43 -0.26
C HIS A 97 -19.53 8.27 0.99
N VAL A 98 -18.58 7.32 0.98
CA VAL A 98 -17.73 7.00 2.14
C VAL A 98 -16.92 8.21 2.66
N PHE A 99 -16.55 9.15 1.78
CA PHE A 99 -15.86 10.40 2.17
C PHE A 99 -16.76 11.44 2.87
N ARG A 100 -18.06 11.18 3.01
CA ARG A 100 -19.00 11.99 3.80
C ARG A 100 -19.22 11.45 5.20
N LYS A 101 -18.72 10.27 5.51
CA LYS A 101 -18.88 9.59 6.79
C LYS A 101 -17.70 9.88 7.71
N HIS A 102 -17.97 10.03 8.99
CA HIS A 102 -16.91 10.06 10.01
C HIS A 102 -16.35 8.66 10.23
N PHE A 103 -15.19 8.56 10.89
CA PHE A 103 -14.49 7.29 11.08
C PHE A 103 -15.36 6.18 11.67
N GLU A 104 -16.25 6.48 12.62
CA GLU A 104 -17.13 5.52 13.30
C GLU A 104 -18.27 5.03 12.40
N GLU A 105 -18.68 5.83 11.42
CA GLU A 105 -19.81 5.57 10.53
C GLU A 105 -19.42 4.72 9.31
N ILE A 106 -18.11 4.54 9.08
CA ILE A 106 -17.57 3.77 7.97
C ILE A 106 -17.50 2.29 8.35
N GLU A 107 -18.06 1.43 7.52
CA GLU A 107 -18.01 -0.02 7.68
C GLU A 107 -17.08 -0.68 6.65
N ILE A 108 -16.41 -1.76 7.05
CA ILE A 108 -15.51 -2.49 6.15
C ILE A 108 -16.33 -3.23 5.10
N GLY A 109 -15.91 -3.15 3.84
CA GLY A 109 -16.65 -3.65 2.69
C GLY A 109 -17.62 -2.64 2.07
N GLU A 110 -17.87 -1.48 2.72
CA GLU A 110 -18.56 -0.38 2.06
C GLU A 110 -17.79 0.04 0.81
N THR A 111 -18.51 0.17 -0.29
CA THR A 111 -17.94 0.39 -1.62
C THR A 111 -18.65 1.54 -2.30
N VAL A 112 -17.88 2.37 -3.00
CA VAL A 112 -18.40 3.32 -3.98
C VAL A 112 -18.06 2.78 -5.35
N THR A 113 -19.09 2.53 -6.15
CA THR A 113 -18.94 2.18 -7.56
C THR A 113 -19.07 3.45 -8.41
N THR A 114 -18.02 3.82 -9.14
CA THR A 114 -18.00 5.07 -9.90
C THR A 114 -18.67 4.93 -11.26
N ASP A 115 -18.97 6.07 -11.89
CA ASP A 115 -19.22 6.12 -13.32
C ASP A 115 -17.98 5.67 -14.11
N SER A 116 -18.22 5.27 -15.35
CA SER A 116 -17.21 4.81 -16.29
C SER A 116 -16.57 5.97 -17.08
N HIS A 117 -15.30 5.84 -17.43
CA HIS A 117 -14.55 6.81 -18.22
C HIS A 117 -13.90 6.18 -19.45
N LEU A 118 -14.20 6.72 -20.63
CA LEU A 118 -13.54 6.33 -21.89
C LEU A 118 -12.13 6.94 -21.94
N VAL A 119 -11.11 6.09 -22.01
CA VAL A 119 -9.73 6.51 -22.20
C VAL A 119 -9.49 6.80 -23.68
N THR A 120 -9.12 8.03 -24.00
CA THR A 120 -8.83 8.44 -25.38
C THR A 120 -7.34 8.67 -25.60
N LEU A 121 -6.92 8.71 -26.86
CA LEU A 121 -5.55 9.05 -27.21
C LEU A 121 -5.17 10.48 -26.77
N GLU A 122 -6.11 11.42 -26.89
CA GLU A 122 -5.95 12.79 -26.39
C GLU A 122 -5.65 12.81 -24.89
N ASN A 123 -6.30 11.96 -24.08
CA ASN A 123 -5.98 11.87 -22.66
C ASN A 123 -4.53 11.43 -22.39
N ILE A 124 -4.01 10.52 -23.22
CA ILE A 124 -2.62 10.03 -23.12
C ILE A 124 -1.65 11.16 -23.48
N GLU A 125 -1.92 11.86 -24.58
CA GLU A 125 -1.09 12.96 -25.05
C GLU A 125 -1.09 14.15 -24.07
N ASP A 126 -2.27 14.53 -23.56
CA ASP A 126 -2.43 15.57 -22.54
C ASP A 126 -1.68 15.24 -21.25
N PHE A 127 -1.78 13.98 -20.79
CA PHE A 127 -1.07 13.56 -19.59
C PHE A 127 0.45 13.53 -19.81
N ALA A 128 0.92 13.13 -20.99
CA ALA A 128 2.34 13.16 -21.33
C ALA A 128 2.89 14.60 -21.33
N GLU A 129 2.10 15.57 -21.82
CA GLU A 129 2.50 16.98 -21.78
C GLU A 129 2.46 17.55 -20.35
N LEU A 130 1.42 17.23 -19.58
CA LEU A 130 1.28 17.68 -18.19
C LEU A 130 2.37 17.10 -17.27
N SER A 131 2.64 15.81 -17.38
CA SER A 131 3.56 15.09 -16.49
C SER A 131 5.02 15.14 -16.96
N GLY A 132 5.25 15.40 -18.25
CA GLY A 132 6.55 15.27 -18.90
C GLY A 132 6.95 13.83 -19.24
N ASP A 133 6.13 12.82 -18.90
CA ASP A 133 6.38 11.43 -19.25
C ASP A 133 6.01 11.15 -20.72
N LYS A 134 7.01 11.31 -21.58
CA LYS A 134 6.91 11.04 -23.03
C LYS A 134 7.49 9.67 -23.40
N PHE A 135 7.40 8.69 -22.51
CA PHE A 135 7.88 7.34 -22.77
C PHE A 135 7.29 6.74 -24.05
N TYR A 136 8.10 6.00 -24.81
CA TYR A 136 7.77 5.59 -26.17
C TYR A 136 6.47 4.78 -26.26
N ALA A 137 6.17 3.94 -25.27
CA ALA A 137 4.97 3.11 -25.25
C ALA A 137 3.66 3.93 -25.21
N HIS A 138 3.74 5.20 -24.81
CA HIS A 138 2.60 6.12 -24.75
C HIS A 138 2.55 7.06 -25.96
N MET A 139 3.70 7.31 -26.61
CA MET A 139 3.85 8.44 -27.54
C MET A 139 4.29 8.07 -28.96
N ASP A 140 4.87 6.89 -29.17
CA ASP A 140 5.36 6.47 -30.48
C ASP A 140 4.84 5.08 -30.85
N GLU A 141 3.86 5.06 -31.75
CA GLU A 141 3.27 3.83 -32.29
C GLU A 141 4.26 3.00 -33.13
N ASN A 142 5.35 3.60 -33.63
CA ASN A 142 6.37 2.90 -34.43
C ASN A 142 7.45 2.21 -33.57
N SER A 143 7.49 2.50 -32.27
CA SER A 143 8.52 1.98 -31.35
C SER A 143 8.01 0.82 -30.47
N LEU A 144 7.00 0.08 -30.94
CA LEU A 144 6.39 -1.02 -30.18
C LEU A 144 6.91 -2.41 -30.56
N GLU A 145 7.75 -2.51 -31.59
CA GLU A 145 8.39 -3.77 -31.99
C GLU A 145 9.22 -4.36 -30.84
N GLY A 146 9.02 -5.64 -30.55
CA GLY A 146 9.68 -6.34 -29.44
C GLY A 146 9.07 -6.09 -28.06
N THR A 147 7.98 -5.31 -27.97
CA THR A 147 7.20 -5.14 -26.74
C THR A 147 5.98 -6.05 -26.70
N ILE A 148 5.28 -6.06 -25.56
CA ILE A 148 4.00 -6.75 -25.39
C ILE A 148 2.79 -5.93 -25.91
N PHE A 149 3.01 -4.68 -26.33
CA PHE A 149 1.94 -3.76 -26.68
C PHE A 149 1.61 -3.81 -28.17
N THR A 150 0.33 -3.76 -28.50
CA THR A 150 -0.15 -3.77 -29.89
C THR A 150 -0.35 -2.38 -30.48
N GLU A 151 -0.50 -1.37 -29.61
CA GLU A 151 -0.60 0.04 -29.94
C GLU A 151 -0.18 0.88 -28.72
N ARG A 152 -0.24 2.21 -28.82
CA ARG A 152 0.07 3.10 -27.70
C ARG A 152 -0.87 2.80 -26.52
N VAL A 153 -0.31 2.72 -25.32
CA VAL A 153 -1.07 2.46 -24.08
C VAL A 153 -1.14 3.71 -23.22
N ALA A 154 -2.13 3.81 -22.35
CA ALA A 154 -2.21 4.87 -21.38
C ALA A 154 -1.14 4.73 -20.28
N HIS A 155 -0.67 5.85 -19.74
CA HIS A 155 0.25 5.86 -18.59
C HIS A 155 -0.43 5.23 -17.39
N GLY A 156 0.27 4.35 -16.67
CA GLY A 156 -0.25 3.84 -15.39
C GLY A 156 -0.58 4.98 -14.41
N TYR A 157 0.26 6.01 -14.36
CA TYR A 157 0.01 7.20 -13.53
C TYR A 157 -1.21 8.00 -13.99
N TYR A 158 -1.49 8.07 -15.29
CA TYR A 158 -2.74 8.65 -15.79
C TYR A 158 -3.95 7.87 -15.26
N ILE A 159 -3.92 6.53 -15.35
CA ILE A 159 -5.01 5.67 -14.85
C ILE A 159 -5.24 5.89 -13.35
N MET A 160 -4.17 5.97 -12.56
CA MET A 160 -4.25 6.25 -11.12
C MET A 160 -4.83 7.65 -10.83
N SER A 161 -4.35 8.68 -11.54
CA SER A 161 -4.84 10.06 -11.42
C SER A 161 -6.31 10.17 -11.84
N ARG A 162 -6.70 9.50 -12.93
CA ARG A 162 -8.08 9.48 -13.41
C ARG A 162 -9.00 8.74 -12.45
N ALA A 163 -8.56 7.61 -11.91
CA ALA A 163 -9.31 6.88 -10.88
C ALA A 163 -9.59 7.78 -9.67
N ALA A 164 -8.61 8.54 -9.19
CA ALA A 164 -8.82 9.52 -8.12
C ALA A 164 -9.87 10.58 -8.49
N GLY A 165 -9.86 11.08 -9.72
CA GLY A 165 -10.91 11.98 -10.22
C GLY A 165 -12.31 11.36 -10.24
N LEU A 166 -12.43 10.03 -10.28
CA LEU A 166 -13.72 9.32 -10.29
C LEU A 166 -14.25 9.02 -8.88
N PHE A 167 -13.39 8.57 -7.95
CA PHE A 167 -13.85 8.17 -6.60
C PHE A 167 -13.74 9.26 -5.54
N VAL A 168 -13.03 10.37 -5.79
CA VAL A 168 -12.92 11.46 -4.80
C VAL A 168 -14.16 12.33 -4.86
N ASP A 169 -14.94 12.33 -3.77
CA ASP A 169 -16.08 13.23 -3.59
C ASP A 169 -15.59 14.67 -3.24
N PRO A 170 -15.82 15.69 -4.10
CA PRO A 170 -15.13 16.99 -3.98
C PRO A 170 -15.52 17.87 -2.79
N PRO A 171 -16.79 17.98 -2.37
CA PRO A 171 -17.15 18.91 -1.31
C PRO A 171 -16.61 18.48 0.06
N LYS A 172 -16.36 19.48 0.91
CA LYS A 172 -15.74 19.29 2.24
C LYS A 172 -16.52 18.26 3.07
N GLY A 173 -15.78 17.26 3.57
CA GLY A 173 -16.29 16.19 4.43
C GLY A 173 -15.31 15.87 5.58
N PRO A 174 -15.50 14.72 6.25
CA PRO A 174 -14.63 14.29 7.35
C PRO A 174 -13.22 13.84 6.92
N VAL A 175 -12.97 13.67 5.62
CA VAL A 175 -11.63 13.38 5.09
C VAL A 175 -10.70 14.55 5.38
N LEU A 176 -9.60 14.26 6.09
CA LEU A 176 -8.58 15.25 6.45
C LEU A 176 -7.44 15.26 5.43
N LEU A 177 -6.99 14.08 5.02
CA LEU A 177 -5.83 13.93 4.16
C LEU A 177 -5.81 12.56 3.51
N ASN A 178 -5.59 12.51 2.20
CA ASN A 178 -5.12 11.32 1.50
C ASN A 178 -3.58 11.44 1.38
N TYR A 179 -2.83 10.58 2.07
CA TYR A 179 -1.38 10.78 2.26
C TYR A 179 -0.50 9.64 1.75
N GLY A 180 -1.09 8.51 1.36
CA GLY A 180 -0.30 7.31 1.07
C GLY A 180 -0.99 6.38 0.09
N ILE A 181 -0.16 5.67 -0.66
CA ILE A 181 -0.56 4.63 -1.60
C ILE A 181 0.34 3.43 -1.34
N ASP A 182 -0.28 2.31 -0.99
CA ASP A 182 0.38 1.03 -0.78
C ASP A 182 0.06 0.07 -1.94
N GLU A 183 1.00 -0.83 -2.24
CA GLU A 183 0.79 -2.01 -3.10
C GLU A 183 0.22 -1.71 -4.51
N CYS A 184 0.46 -0.51 -5.07
CA CYS A 184 -0.03 -0.16 -6.40
C CYS A 184 0.55 -1.06 -7.50
N ARG A 185 -0.31 -1.66 -8.32
CA ARG A 185 0.05 -2.55 -9.44
C ARG A 185 -0.84 -2.27 -10.64
N PHE A 186 -0.25 -2.25 -11.83
CA PHE A 186 -0.93 -2.20 -13.12
C PHE A 186 -0.90 -3.61 -13.72
N THR A 187 -2.06 -4.25 -13.80
CA THR A 187 -2.21 -5.67 -14.12
C THR A 187 -2.52 -5.92 -15.58
N LYS A 188 -3.15 -4.95 -16.25
CA LYS A 188 -3.53 -5.01 -17.67
C LYS A 188 -3.26 -3.64 -18.32
N PRO A 189 -2.63 -3.58 -19.50
CA PRO A 189 -2.49 -2.32 -20.22
C PRO A 189 -3.86 -1.77 -20.62
N VAL A 190 -4.01 -0.44 -20.57
CA VAL A 190 -5.23 0.25 -20.99
C VAL A 190 -4.95 0.94 -22.32
N TYR A 191 -5.67 0.53 -23.36
CA TYR A 191 -5.55 1.08 -24.71
C TYR A 191 -6.57 2.20 -24.95
N PRO A 192 -6.29 3.14 -25.87
CA PRO A 192 -7.30 4.08 -26.37
C PRO A 192 -8.57 3.35 -26.82
N GLY A 193 -9.73 3.89 -26.45
CA GLY A 193 -11.03 3.28 -26.73
C GLY A 193 -11.53 2.34 -25.63
N MET A 194 -10.66 1.90 -24.70
CA MET A 194 -11.10 1.17 -23.51
C MET A 194 -11.80 2.10 -22.52
N THR A 195 -12.73 1.54 -21.77
CA THR A 195 -13.42 2.24 -20.68
C THR A 195 -12.93 1.70 -19.34
N ILE A 196 -12.74 2.58 -18.36
CA ILE A 196 -12.37 2.21 -16.98
C ILE A 196 -13.40 2.72 -15.97
N ALA A 197 -13.62 1.98 -14.90
CA ALA A 197 -14.41 2.40 -13.74
C ALA A 197 -13.69 1.95 -12.45
N VAL A 198 -14.16 2.43 -11.29
CA VAL A 198 -13.51 2.14 -10.00
C VAL A 198 -14.51 1.54 -9.01
N ARG A 199 -14.08 0.45 -8.37
CA ARG A 199 -14.65 -0.02 -7.09
C ARG A 199 -13.75 0.49 -5.97
N PHE A 200 -14.27 1.43 -5.19
CA PHE A 200 -13.56 2.07 -4.09
C PHE A 200 -14.08 1.54 -2.75
N THR A 201 -13.43 0.49 -2.24
CA THR A 201 -13.91 -0.32 -1.10
C THR A 201 -13.13 -0.03 0.17
N VAL A 202 -13.82 0.14 1.30
CA VAL A 202 -13.21 0.23 2.63
C VAL A 202 -12.54 -1.10 2.98
N LYS A 203 -11.20 -1.11 3.01
CA LYS A 203 -10.38 -2.30 3.23
C LYS A 203 -10.10 -2.56 4.70
N GLU A 204 -9.67 -1.54 5.43
CA GLU A 204 -9.23 -1.67 6.82
C GLU A 204 -9.42 -0.33 7.54
N LYS A 205 -9.70 -0.38 8.84
CA LYS A 205 -9.73 0.79 9.72
C LYS A 205 -8.67 0.62 10.79
N VAL A 206 -7.80 1.63 10.93
CA VAL A 206 -6.77 1.69 11.95
C VAL A 206 -7.04 2.90 12.81
N ASP A 207 -7.35 2.66 14.08
CA ASP A 207 -7.58 3.74 15.01
C ASP A 207 -6.27 4.48 15.35
N GLN A 208 -6.36 5.80 15.60
CA GLN A 208 -5.23 6.58 16.10
C GLN A 208 -5.57 7.25 17.43
N GLU A 209 -4.60 7.19 18.33
CA GLU A 209 -4.60 7.97 19.56
C GLU A 209 -4.25 9.43 19.27
N LYS A 210 -4.83 10.35 20.04
CA LYS A 210 -4.45 11.76 20.01
C LYS A 210 -3.02 11.90 20.51
N ARG A 211 -2.20 12.68 19.81
CA ARG A 211 -0.81 12.95 20.24
C ARG A 211 -0.71 14.07 21.28
N SER A 212 -1.72 14.93 21.34
CA SER A 212 -1.86 16.03 22.29
C SER A 212 -3.34 16.41 22.44
N GLU A 213 -3.67 17.21 23.45
CA GLU A 213 -5.05 17.68 23.68
C GLU A 213 -5.60 18.45 22.47
N ASP A 214 -4.75 19.26 21.83
CA ASP A 214 -5.07 20.05 20.63
C ASP A 214 -5.07 19.25 19.32
N ASP A 215 -4.71 17.96 19.35
CA ASP A 215 -4.76 17.13 18.14
C ASP A 215 -6.22 16.83 17.76
N ILE A 216 -6.48 16.67 16.46
CA ILE A 216 -7.79 16.26 15.97
C ILE A 216 -7.93 14.75 16.17
N ALA A 217 -9.02 14.32 16.79
CA ALA A 217 -9.30 12.88 16.90
C ALA A 217 -9.61 12.32 15.50
N LYS A 218 -8.85 11.31 15.08
CA LYS A 218 -8.87 10.77 13.71
C LYS A 218 -8.47 9.30 13.69
N GLY A 219 -8.76 8.64 12.58
CA GLY A 219 -8.25 7.30 12.26
C GLY A 219 -7.76 7.24 10.81
N ILE A 220 -7.05 6.16 10.47
CA ILE A 220 -6.71 5.85 9.07
C ILE A 220 -7.73 4.85 8.56
N VAL A 221 -8.38 5.18 7.45
CA VAL A 221 -9.13 4.22 6.66
C VAL A 221 -8.32 3.90 5.42
N LYS A 222 -8.04 2.61 5.23
CA LYS A 222 -7.42 2.09 4.03
C LYS A 222 -8.51 1.71 3.05
N PHE A 223 -8.39 2.18 1.81
CA PHE A 223 -9.34 1.88 0.76
C PHE A 223 -8.68 1.04 -0.32
N LEU A 224 -9.28 -0.09 -0.69
CA LEU A 224 -8.93 -0.82 -1.89
C LEU A 224 -9.50 -0.06 -3.09
N VAL A 225 -8.61 0.36 -3.99
CA VAL A 225 -8.95 0.91 -5.30
C VAL A 225 -8.78 -0.22 -6.30
N ASP A 226 -9.89 -0.73 -6.83
CA ASP A 226 -9.92 -1.69 -7.93
C ASP A 226 -10.45 -0.98 -9.17
N VAL A 227 -9.54 -0.63 -10.08
CA VAL A 227 -9.89 -0.07 -11.39
C VAL A 227 -10.09 -1.24 -12.33
N TYR A 228 -11.23 -1.26 -13.02
CA TYR A 228 -11.63 -2.36 -13.88
C TYR A 228 -12.14 -1.84 -15.23
N ASP A 229 -12.10 -2.69 -16.25
CA ASP A 229 -12.61 -2.39 -17.59
C ASP A 229 -14.08 -2.80 -17.77
N ASP A 230 -14.60 -2.69 -19.00
CA ASP A 230 -15.97 -3.04 -19.36
C ASP A 230 -16.28 -4.54 -19.29
N GLU A 231 -15.26 -5.40 -19.30
CA GLU A 231 -15.37 -6.84 -19.07
C GLU A 231 -15.34 -7.20 -17.57
N GLY A 232 -15.10 -6.21 -16.70
CA GLY A 232 -14.97 -6.41 -15.26
C GLY A 232 -13.57 -6.84 -14.83
N GLU A 233 -12.60 -6.89 -15.73
CA GLU A 233 -11.23 -7.28 -15.44
C GLU A 233 -10.47 -6.14 -14.76
N THR A 234 -9.75 -6.47 -13.70
CA THR A 234 -8.91 -5.50 -12.98
C THR A 234 -7.73 -5.05 -13.84
N VAL A 235 -7.61 -3.73 -14.06
CA VAL A 235 -6.49 -3.08 -14.78
C VAL A 235 -5.49 -2.45 -13.82
N MET A 236 -5.94 -2.01 -12.64
CA MET A 236 -5.09 -1.45 -11.59
C MET A 236 -5.64 -1.77 -10.21
N LEU A 237 -4.76 -2.16 -9.29
CA LEU A 237 -5.06 -2.27 -7.86
C LEU A 237 -4.14 -1.36 -7.06
N ALA A 238 -4.69 -0.71 -6.05
CA ALA A 238 -3.91 -0.01 -5.04
C ALA A 238 -4.64 0.01 -3.70
N THR A 239 -3.91 0.26 -2.61
CA THR A 239 -4.52 0.62 -1.32
C THR A 239 -4.22 2.07 -1.01
N ILE A 240 -5.25 2.90 -0.88
CA ILE A 240 -5.11 4.32 -0.52
C ILE A 240 -5.24 4.48 1.00
N LEU A 241 -4.35 5.27 1.60
CA LEU A 241 -4.33 5.58 3.03
C LEU A 241 -4.91 6.97 3.26
N THR A 242 -6.11 7.01 3.85
CA THR A 242 -6.84 8.26 4.09
C THR A 242 -7.06 8.48 5.57
N MET A 243 -6.65 9.64 6.06
CA MET A 243 -6.93 10.11 7.40
C MET A 243 -8.34 10.70 7.46
N ILE A 244 -9.18 10.13 8.31
CA ILE A 244 -10.59 10.52 8.45
C ILE A 244 -10.85 10.96 9.88
N LYS A 245 -11.52 12.10 10.01
CA LYS A 245 -11.91 12.68 11.29
C LYS A 245 -12.91 11.77 12.01
N LYS A 246 -12.70 11.58 13.32
CA LYS A 246 -13.68 10.95 14.20
C LYS A 246 -14.86 11.87 14.48
N LYS A 247 -16.03 11.31 14.70
CA LYS A 247 -17.22 12.05 15.13
C LYS A 247 -17.05 12.55 16.55
N ASN A 248 -16.51 11.69 17.43
CA ASN A 248 -16.11 12.11 18.77
C ASN A 248 -14.72 12.75 18.71
N GLN A 249 -14.54 13.89 19.37
CA GLN A 249 -13.28 14.64 19.44
C GLN A 249 -12.62 14.59 20.83
N ASP A 250 -13.29 13.95 21.78
CA ASP A 250 -12.74 13.62 23.09
C ASP A 250 -11.58 12.62 22.97
#